data_AF-A0A7X6U4W1-F1
#
_entry.id   AF-A0A7X6U4W1-F1
#
_cell.length_a   1.000
_cell.length_b   1.000
_cell.length_c   1.000
_cell.angle_alpha   90.00
_cell.angle_beta   90.00
_cell.angle_gamma   90.00
#
_symmetry.space_group_name_H-M   'P 1'
#
loop_
_entity.id
_entity.type
_entity.pdbx_description
1 polymer ?
#
loop_
_entity_poly.entity_id
_entity_poly.type
_entity_poly.pdbx_seq_one_letter_code
_entity_poly.pdbx_strand_id
1 'polypeptide(L)'
;MSTNIWAWFTDAVSAIDSWGASLLGETLWLVIWTVVLILVIAMPIIICVAFLTLWERRMIGYMHMRRGPNRVGPGGILQPFADVLKLLTKEVIVPSRAHKVMYKLSPI
;
A
#
# COMPACT_ATOMS: atom_id res chain seq x y z
N MET A 1 -13.05 25.12 -27.12
CA MET A 1 -11.72 25.14 -26.46
C MET A 1 -11.93 24.62 -25.04
N SER A 2 -12.03 23.30 -24.87
CA SER A 2 -12.21 22.71 -23.54
C SER A 2 -10.83 22.64 -22.90
N THR A 3 -10.56 23.55 -21.96
CA THR A 3 -9.35 23.55 -21.14
C THR A 3 -9.48 22.47 -20.08
N ASN A 4 -9.39 21.21 -20.49
CA ASN A 4 -9.25 20.10 -19.57
C ASN A 4 -7.84 20.16 -19.00
N ILE A 5 -7.73 20.47 -17.70
CA ILE A 5 -6.47 20.42 -16.93
C ILE A 5 -5.79 19.05 -17.04
N TRP A 6 -6.53 18.02 -17.45
CA TRP A 6 -6.08 16.63 -17.61
C TRP A 6 -5.60 16.25 -19.02
N ALA A 7 -5.68 17.14 -20.00
CA ALA A 7 -5.30 16.83 -21.39
C ALA A 7 -3.82 16.43 -21.52
N TRP A 8 -2.92 17.11 -20.80
CA TRP A 8 -1.50 16.76 -20.80
C TRP A 8 -1.25 15.35 -20.22
N PHE A 9 -2.11 14.88 -19.30
CA PHE A 9 -1.97 13.56 -18.69
C PHE A 9 -2.47 12.47 -19.64
N THR A 10 -3.60 12.70 -20.31
CA THR A 10 -4.12 11.75 -21.31
C THR A 10 -3.21 11.65 -22.53
N ASP A 11 -2.57 12.76 -22.91
CA ASP A 11 -1.63 12.79 -24.03
C ASP A 11 -0.29 12.13 -23.64
N ALA A 12 0.16 12.31 -22.39
CA ALA A 12 1.34 11.61 -21.89
C ALA A 12 1.10 10.09 -21.75
N VAL A 13 -0.07 9.68 -21.26
CA VAL A 13 -0.44 8.26 -21.13
C VAL A 13 -0.55 7.59 -22.51
N SER A 14 -1.17 8.25 -23.50
CA SER A 14 -1.27 7.71 -24.86
C SER A 14 0.08 7.66 -25.60
N ALA A 15 0.99 8.61 -25.31
CA ALA A 15 2.38 8.55 -25.80
C ALA A 15 3.15 7.37 -25.20
N ILE A 16 2.93 7.06 -23.91
CA ILE A 16 3.53 5.90 -23.23
C ILE A 16 2.95 4.60 -23.79
N ASP A 17 1.64 4.55 -24.06
CA ASP A 17 0.98 3.37 -24.60
C ASP A 17 1.45 3.04 -26.03
N SER A 18 1.59 4.04 -26.88
CA SER A 18 2.09 3.85 -28.26
C SER A 18 3.57 3.45 -28.30
N TRP A 19 4.39 4.02 -27.41
CA TRP A 19 5.78 3.60 -27.24
C TRP A 19 5.89 2.16 -26.72
N GLY A 20 5.09 1.80 -25.72
CA GLY A 20 5.08 0.47 -25.11
C GLY A 20 4.57 -0.63 -26.03
N ALA A 21 3.50 -0.37 -26.78
CA ALA A 21 2.95 -1.29 -27.78
C ALA A 21 3.96 -1.59 -28.90
N SER A 22 4.80 -0.62 -29.28
CA SER A 22 5.84 -0.79 -30.31
C SER A 22 7.01 -1.69 -29.88
N LEU A 23 7.29 -1.78 -28.58
CA LEU A 23 8.43 -2.54 -28.04
C LEU A 23 8.07 -3.96 -27.61
N LEU A 24 6.85 -4.18 -27.09
CA LEU A 24 6.47 -5.43 -26.44
C LEU A 24 5.28 -6.14 -27.11
N GLY A 25 4.66 -5.53 -28.13
CA GLY A 25 3.45 -6.02 -28.78
C GLY A 25 2.17 -5.68 -28.00
N GLU A 26 1.05 -5.52 -28.71
CA GLU A 26 -0.20 -5.00 -28.14
C GLU A 26 -0.74 -5.84 -26.98
N THR A 27 -0.63 -7.16 -27.04
CA THR A 27 -1.21 -8.06 -26.02
C THR A 27 -0.42 -8.06 -24.71
N LEU A 28 0.92 -8.08 -24.76
CA LEU A 28 1.76 -8.07 -23.56
C LEU A 28 1.76 -6.69 -22.90
N TRP A 29 1.72 -5.62 -23.71
CA TRP A 29 1.63 -4.25 -23.20
C TRP A 29 0.37 -4.03 -22.37
N LEU A 30 -0.79 -4.51 -22.83
CA LEU A 30 -2.04 -4.39 -22.09
C LEU A 30 -1.98 -5.08 -20.72
N VAL A 31 -1.41 -6.28 -20.64
CA VAL A 31 -1.27 -6.99 -19.34
C VAL A 31 -0.39 -6.18 -18.39
N ILE A 32 0.77 -5.69 -18.84
CA ILE A 32 1.66 -4.89 -18.00
C ILE A 32 0.98 -3.60 -17.55
N TRP A 33 0.30 -2.92 -18.48
CA TRP A 33 -0.42 -1.69 -18.19
C TRP A 33 -1.51 -1.89 -17.12
N THR A 34 -2.30 -2.96 -17.22
CA THR A 34 -3.33 -3.27 -16.21
C THR A 34 -2.73 -3.55 -14.84
N VAL A 35 -1.61 -4.29 -14.75
CA VAL A 35 -0.94 -4.57 -13.47
C VAL A 35 -0.40 -3.28 -12.85
N VAL A 36 0.20 -2.40 -13.66
CA VAL A 36 0.67 -1.09 -13.20
C VAL A 36 -0.49 -0.27 -12.65
N LEU A 37 -1.63 -0.25 -13.34
CA LEU A 37 -2.81 0.49 -12.91
C LEU A 37 -3.37 -0.04 -11.58
N ILE A 38 -3.41 -1.36 -11.41
CA ILE A 38 -3.80 -2.00 -10.14
C ILE A 38 -2.85 -1.57 -9.01
N LEU A 39 -1.54 -1.57 -9.26
CA LEU A 39 -0.54 -1.19 -8.26
C LEU A 39 -0.65 0.29 -7.88
N VAL A 40 -0.88 1.18 -8.85
CA VAL A 40 -1.08 2.62 -8.63
C VAL A 40 -2.30 2.89 -7.76
N ILE A 41 -3.36 2.08 -7.87
CA ILE A 41 -4.55 2.20 -7.01
C ILE A 41 -4.31 1.56 -5.64
N ALA A 42 -3.67 0.39 -5.58
CA ALA A 42 -3.48 -0.35 -4.34
C ALA A 42 -2.50 0.33 -3.37
N MET A 43 -1.41 0.89 -3.88
CA MET A 43 -0.38 1.55 -3.07
C MET A 43 -0.91 2.68 -2.17
N PRO A 44 -1.66 3.69 -2.67
CA PRO A 44 -2.17 4.76 -1.83
C PRO A 44 -3.20 4.25 -0.81
N ILE A 45 -3.99 3.22 -1.14
CA ILE A 45 -4.95 2.63 -0.20
C ILE A 45 -4.23 2.04 1.00
N ILE A 46 -3.17 1.24 0.77
CA ILE A 46 -2.37 0.63 1.85
C ILE A 46 -1.71 1.72 2.70
N ILE A 47 -1.19 2.77 2.06
CA ILE A 47 -0.56 3.91 2.75
C ILE A 47 -1.59 4.65 3.61
N CYS A 48 -2.80 4.91 3.09
CA CYS A 48 -3.88 5.55 3.84
C CYS A 48 -4.26 4.75 5.09
N VAL A 49 -4.42 3.42 4.96
CA VAL A 49 -4.70 2.55 6.10
C VAL A 49 -3.56 2.59 7.12
N ALA A 50 -2.30 2.54 6.66
CA ALA A 50 -1.13 2.63 7.52
C ALA A 50 -1.12 3.95 8.34
N PHE A 51 -1.42 5.09 7.72
CA PHE A 51 -1.50 6.37 8.42
C PHE A 51 -2.70 6.49 9.35
N LEU A 52 -3.84 5.89 8.99
CA LEU A 52 -5.03 5.86 9.84
C LEU A 52 -4.74 5.16 11.17
N THR A 53 -4.02 4.03 11.16
CA THR A 53 -3.64 3.33 12.41
C THR A 53 -2.70 4.16 13.30
N LEU A 54 -1.79 4.95 12.71
CA LEU A 54 -0.95 5.89 13.46
C LEU A 54 -1.81 6.98 14.12
N TRP A 55 -2.78 7.51 13.37
CA TRP A 55 -3.67 8.56 13.85
C TRP A 55 -4.57 8.09 14.99
N GLU A 56 -5.12 6.88 14.89
CA GLU A 56 -5.88 6.23 15.96
C GLU A 56 -5.06 6.12 17.27
N ARG A 57 -3.81 5.65 17.17
CA ARG A 57 -2.89 5.56 18.33
C ARG A 57 -2.62 6.93 18.96
N ARG A 58 -2.54 8.00 18.16
CA ARG A 58 -2.39 9.36 18.67
C ARG A 58 -3.67 9.85 19.33
N MET A 59 -4.84 9.63 18.72
CA MET A 59 -6.14 10.03 19.26
C MET A 59 -6.39 9.42 20.64
N ILE A 60 -6.14 8.12 20.82
CA ILE A 60 -6.30 7.43 22.12
C ILE A 60 -5.29 7.97 23.15
N GLY A 61 -4.09 8.35 22.72
CA GLY A 61 -3.13 9.02 23.58
C GLY A 61 -3.66 10.34 24.13
N TYR A 62 -4.17 11.20 23.25
CA TYR A 62 -4.73 12.50 23.63
C TYR A 62 -5.92 12.37 24.57
N MET A 63 -6.81 11.39 24.35
CA MET A 63 -7.95 11.13 25.26
C MET A 63 -7.50 10.75 26.68
N HIS A 64 -6.37 10.05 26.82
CA HIS A 64 -5.83 9.62 28.11
C HIS A 64 -4.75 10.56 28.66
N MET A 65 -4.65 11.79 28.16
CA MET A 65 -3.60 12.77 28.52
C MET A 65 -2.16 12.19 28.47
N ARG A 66 -1.90 11.25 27.55
CA ARG A 66 -0.56 10.70 27.29
C ARG A 66 -0.15 10.98 25.86
N ARG A 67 1.13 11.26 25.62
CA ARG A 67 1.60 11.42 24.23
C ARG A 67 1.54 10.08 23.50
N GLY A 68 0.94 10.10 22.30
CA GLY A 68 0.98 8.98 21.36
C GLY A 68 2.40 8.68 20.87
N PRO A 69 2.56 7.72 19.94
CA PRO A 69 3.87 7.25 19.50
C PRO A 69 4.76 8.39 18.97
N ASN A 70 5.89 8.65 19.63
CA ASN A 70 6.82 9.76 19.31
C ASN A 70 8.30 9.33 19.16
N ARG A 71 8.61 8.03 19.28
CA ARG A 71 10.02 7.55 19.35
C ARG A 71 10.59 7.07 18.02
N VAL A 72 9.76 6.60 17.08
CA VAL A 72 10.21 6.00 15.81
C VAL A 72 10.22 7.02 14.66
N GLY A 73 11.15 7.98 14.74
CA GLY A 73 11.33 9.08 13.77
C GLY A 73 10.72 10.42 14.22
N PRO A 74 10.92 11.52 13.46
CA PRO A 74 10.38 12.84 13.80
C PRO A 74 8.85 12.77 13.87
N GLY A 75 8.31 12.93 15.08
CA GLY A 75 6.87 12.80 15.37
C GLY A 75 6.31 11.37 15.27
N GLY A 76 7.09 10.32 15.04
CA GLY A 76 6.59 8.94 14.96
C GLY A 76 5.88 8.56 13.65
N ILE A 77 6.14 9.30 12.56
CA ILE A 77 5.58 9.02 11.21
C ILE A 77 6.00 7.63 10.69
N LEU A 78 7.18 7.12 11.08
CA LEU A 78 7.68 5.82 10.63
C LEU A 78 7.12 4.64 11.44
N GLN A 79 6.19 4.87 12.37
CA GLN A 79 5.60 3.84 13.21
C GLN A 79 4.89 2.71 12.45
N PRO A 80 4.13 2.97 11.36
CA PRO A 80 3.50 1.88 10.60
C PRO A 80 4.52 1.00 9.89
N PHE A 81 5.60 1.59 9.35
CA PHE A 81 6.69 0.83 8.74
C PHE A 81 7.43 -0.04 9.75
N ALA A 82 7.67 0.48 10.95
CA ALA A 82 8.28 -0.28 12.04
C ALA A 82 7.38 -1.45 12.50
N ASP A 83 6.06 -1.29 12.48
CA ASP A 83 5.11 -2.35 12.82
C ASP A 83 5.12 -3.47 11.77
N VAL A 84 5.13 -3.10 10.48
CA VAL A 84 5.25 -4.06 9.38
C VAL A 84 6.56 -4.84 9.45
N LEU A 85 7.70 -4.15 9.61
CA LEU A 85 9.00 -4.81 9.72
C LEU A 85 9.08 -5.75 10.94
N LYS A 86 8.49 -5.33 12.06
CA LYS A 86 8.38 -6.16 13.26
C LYS A 86 7.55 -7.42 13.00
N LEU A 87 6.42 -7.32 12.29
CA LEU A 87 5.58 -8.48 11.95
C LEU A 87 6.28 -9.43 10.99
N LEU A 88 7.00 -8.91 9.99
CA LEU A 88 7.77 -9.73 9.04
C LEU A 88 8.91 -10.51 9.70
N THR A 89 9.53 -9.93 10.73
CA THR A 89 10.65 -10.55 11.46
C THR A 89 10.17 -11.50 12.56
N LYS A 90 8.86 -11.52 12.86
CA LYS A 90 8.33 -12.32 13.96
C LYS A 90 8.21 -13.77 13.54
N GLU A 91 8.74 -14.67 14.37
CA GLU A 91 8.60 -16.11 14.16
C GLU A 91 7.12 -16.52 14.12
N VAL A 92 6.77 -17.34 13.12
CA VAL A 92 5.42 -17.88 12.96
C VAL A 92 5.24 -19.05 13.91
N ILE A 93 4.70 -18.78 15.10
CA ILE A 93 4.39 -19.81 16.10
C ILE A 93 3.10 -20.52 15.68
N VAL A 94 3.22 -21.73 15.12
CA VAL A 94 2.05 -22.58 14.84
C VAL A 94 1.73 -23.42 16.08
N PRO A 95 0.54 -23.27 16.69
CA PRO A 95 0.19 -24.03 17.88
C PRO A 95 0.12 -25.54 17.58
N SER A 96 0.73 -26.36 18.45
CA SER A 96 0.84 -27.82 18.29
C SER A 96 -0.50 -28.57 18.28
N ARG A 97 -1.59 -27.92 18.72
CA ARG A 97 -2.96 -28.47 18.77
C ARG A 97 -3.89 -27.97 17.66
N ALA A 98 -3.40 -27.18 16.69
CA ALA A 98 -4.25 -26.69 15.59
C ALA A 98 -4.07 -27.51 14.30
N HIS A 99 -5.17 -27.68 13.55
CA HIS A 99 -5.10 -28.18 12.18
C HIS A 99 -4.32 -27.19 11.31
N LYS A 100 -3.09 -27.56 10.93
CA LYS A 100 -2.15 -26.72 10.16
C LYS A 100 -2.74 -26.14 8.88
N VAL A 101 -3.63 -26.91 8.23
CA VAL A 101 -4.28 -26.51 6.98
C VAL A 101 -5.30 -25.38 7.22
N MET A 102 -6.18 -25.53 8.20
CA MET A 102 -7.18 -24.51 8.55
C MET A 102 -6.52 -23.23 9.08
N TYR A 103 -5.47 -23.35 9.89
CA TYR A 103 -4.76 -22.20 10.45
C TYR A 103 -4.05 -21.35 9.39
N LYS A 104 -3.56 -21.99 8.31
CA LYS A 104 -2.86 -21.29 7.21
C LYS A 104 -3.80 -20.69 6.17
N LEU A 105 -5.00 -21.25 6.02
CA LEU A 105 -6.04 -20.74 5.11
C LEU A 105 -6.88 -19.61 5.70
N SER A 106 -7.00 -19.54 7.02
CA SER A 106 -7.83 -18.52 7.70
C SER A 106 -7.54 -17.05 7.38
N PRO A 107 -6.31 -16.60 7.02
CA PRO A 107 -6.04 -15.20 6.70
C PRO A 107 -6.19 -14.85 5.21
N ILE A 108 -6.50 -15.82 4.33
CA ILE A 108 -6.81 -15.60 2.90
C ILE A 108 -8.32 -15.39 2.76
#